data_AF-A0A450T5K6-F1
#
_entry.id   AF-A0A450T5K6-F1
#
_cell.length_a   1.000
_cell.length_b   1.000
_cell.length_c   1.000
_cell.angle_alpha   90.00
_cell.angle_beta   90.00
_cell.angle_gamma   90.00
#
_symmetry.space_group_name_H-M   'P 1'
#
loop_
_entity.id
_entity.type
_entity.pdbx_description
1 polymer ?
#
loop_
_entity_poly.entity_id
_entity_poly.type
_entity_poly.pdbx_seq_one_letter_code
_entity_poly.pdbx_strand_id
1 'polypeptide(L)' 'MRLFQIEQSNSELYTSHSGLVLIGLAINKHTSLKKTLREIPKHHGIANIDLIRTYAGQLSLGKNDFDAIEPTFRT' A
#
# COMPACT_ATOMS: atom_id res chain seq x y z
N MET A 1 -14.82 12.13 4.17
CA MET A 1 -13.62 11.49 4.76
C MET A 1 -14.06 10.72 6.00
N ARG A 2 -13.66 9.46 6.16
CA ARG A 2 -13.97 8.66 7.37
C ARG A 2 -12.82 8.86 8.36
N LEU A 3 -13.13 9.15 9.63
CA LEU A 3 -12.12 9.28 10.69
C LEU A 3 -11.55 7.90 11.02
N PHE A 4 -10.22 7.80 11.00
CA PHE A 4 -9.50 6.70 11.62
C PHE A 4 -9.18 7.13 13.06
N GLN A 5 -9.79 6.49 14.05
CA GLN A 5 -9.34 6.59 15.44
C GLN A 5 -8.12 5.69 15.60
N ILE A 6 -6.97 6.31 15.81
CA ILE A 6 -5.71 5.61 16.09
C ILE A 6 -5.54 5.64 17.59
N GLU A 7 -5.65 4.48 18.24
CA GLU A 7 -5.46 4.34 19.68
C GLU A 7 -4.20 3.51 19.96
N GLN A 8 -3.42 3.95 20.95
CA GLN A 8 -2.21 3.25 21.36
C GLN A 8 -2.59 2.10 22.30
N SER A 9 -2.38 0.87 21.85
CA SER A 9 -2.60 -0.31 22.69
C SER A 9 -1.42 -0.54 23.64
N ASN A 10 -1.71 -0.75 24.93
CA ASN A 10 -0.72 -1.10 25.94
C ASN A 10 -0.35 -2.60 25.93
N SER A 11 -1.05 -3.42 25.13
CA SER A 11 -0.86 -4.88 25.07
C SER A 11 -0.48 -5.39 23.69
N GLU A 12 -0.77 -4.65 22.63
CA GLU A 12 -0.48 -5.05 21.26
C GLU A 12 0.82 -4.39 20.77
N LEU A 13 1.85 -5.21 20.56
CA LEU A 13 3.10 -4.77 19.95
C LEU A 13 2.90 -4.64 18.43
N TYR A 14 2.74 -3.41 17.97
CA TYR A 14 2.72 -3.10 16.55
C TYR A 14 4.15 -3.17 15.97
N THR A 15 4.53 -4.36 15.50
CA THR A 15 5.78 -4.58 14.75
C THR A 15 5.71 -3.91 13.37
N SER A 16 6.84 -3.74 12.66
CA SER A 16 6.85 -3.13 11.31
C SER A 16 5.85 -3.75 10.32
N HIS A 17 5.41 -5.01 10.55
CA HIS A 17 4.42 -5.70 9.74
C HIS A 17 2.96 -5.39 10.11
N SER A 18 2.66 -4.94 11.33
CA SER A 18 1.28 -4.62 11.72
C SER A 18 0.78 -3.34 11.03
N GLY A 19 1.67 -2.43 10.67
CA GLY A 19 1.34 -1.29 9.80
C GLY A 19 0.83 -1.74 8.43
N LEU A 20 1.44 -2.78 7.83
CA LEU A 20 0.97 -3.34 6.56
C LEU A 20 -0.43 -3.96 6.67
N VAL A 21 -0.75 -4.57 7.82
CA VAL A 21 -2.09 -5.11 8.09
C VAL A 21 -3.11 -3.96 8.12
N LEU A 22 -2.78 -2.85 8.79
CA LEU A 22 -3.65 -1.67 8.83
C LEU A 22 -3.86 -1.06 7.44
N ILE A 23 -2.80 -0.94 6.63
CA ILE A 23 -2.88 -0.44 5.25
C ILE A 23 -3.74 -1.37 4.38
N GLY A 24 -3.55 -2.69 4.50
CA GLY A 24 -4.39 -3.67 3.82
C GLY A 24 -5.87 -3.55 4.21
N LEU A 25 -6.15 -3.34 5.50
CA LEU A 25 -7.50 -3.10 6.01
C LEU A 25 -8.10 -1.80 5.45
N ALA A 26 -7.32 -0.72 5.44
CA ALA A 26 -7.74 0.58 4.90
C ALA A 26 -8.09 0.49 3.41
N ILE A 27 -7.22 -0.14 2.60
CA ILE A 27 -7.48 -0.37 1.17
C ILE A 27 -8.76 -1.19 0.97
N ASN A 28 -8.96 -2.25 1.76
CA ASN A 28 -10.10 -3.15 1.58
C ASN A 28 -11.44 -2.58 2.09
N LYS A 29 -11.44 -1.80 3.19
CA LYS A 29 -12.68 -1.29 3.81
C LYS A 29 -13.02 0.15 3.43
N HIS A 30 -12.02 0.98 3.11
CA HIS A 30 -12.20 2.42 2.93
C HIS A 30 -11.98 2.90 1.49
N THR A 31 -11.61 2.00 0.56
CA THR A 31 -11.45 2.35 -0.87
C THR A 31 -12.26 1.42 -1.76
N SER A 32 -12.63 1.90 -2.96
CA SER A 32 -13.22 1.09 -4.03
C SER A 32 -12.15 0.45 -4.93
N LEU A 33 -10.86 0.58 -4.61
CA LEU A 33 -9.72 0.26 -5.46
C LEU A 33 -9.76 -1.19 -5.97
N LYS A 34 -10.14 -2.15 -5.10
CA LYS A 34 -10.31 -3.56 -5.48
C LYS A 34 -11.38 -3.77 -6.55
N LYS A 35 -12.47 -2.99 -6.54
CA LYS A 35 -13.54 -3.09 -7.55
C LYS A 35 -13.06 -2.47 -8.86
N THR A 36 -12.57 -1.24 -8.80
CA THR A 36 -12.09 -0.50 -9.98
C THR A 36 -10.97 -1.24 -10.71
N LEU A 37 -10.01 -1.83 -9.99
CA LEU A 37 -8.87 -2.53 -10.60
C LEU A 37 -9.21 -3.91 -11.18
N ARG A 38 -10.40 -4.47 -10.88
CA ARG A 38 -10.90 -5.69 -11.53
C ARG A 38 -11.48 -5.42 -12.91
N GLU A 39 -11.94 -4.19 -13.15
CA GLU A 39 -12.50 -3.77 -14.44
C GLU A 39 -11.38 -3.52 -15.47
N ILE A 40 -10.16 -3.25 -15.01
CA ILE A 40 -8.99 -3.10 -15.88
C ILE A 40 -8.50 -4.49 -16.32
N PRO A 41 -8.31 -4.72 -17.63
CA PRO A 41 -7.80 -5.99 -18.14
C PRO A 41 -6.46 -6.34 -17.51
N LYS A 42 -6.28 -7.65 -17.24
CA LYS A 42 -5.05 -8.19 -16.68
C LYS A 42 -3.91 -8.03 -17.70
N HIS A 43 -2.73 -7.68 -17.20
CA HIS A 43 -1.51 -7.68 -18.01
C HIS A 43 -0.73 -8.96 -17.69
N HIS A 44 -0.43 -9.77 -18.72
CA HIS A 44 0.29 -11.04 -18.56
C HIS A 44 -0.30 -12.00 -17.51
N GLY A 45 -1.62 -12.00 -17.34
CA GLY A 45 -2.32 -12.85 -16.36
C GLY A 45 -2.27 -12.36 -14.91
N ILE A 46 -1.49 -11.31 -14.61
CA ILE A 46 -1.39 -10.71 -13.28
C ILE A 46 -2.53 -9.71 -13.10
N ALA A 47 -3.20 -9.77 -11.95
CA ALA A 47 -4.24 -8.80 -11.62
C ALA A 47 -3.60 -7.48 -11.20
N ASN A 48 -4.08 -6.36 -11.74
CA ASN A 48 -3.54 -5.03 -11.45
C ASN A 48 -3.63 -4.66 -9.96
N ILE A 49 -4.62 -5.22 -9.24
CA ILE A 49 -4.73 -5.08 -7.78
C ILE A 49 -3.55 -5.68 -7.02
N ASP A 50 -2.93 -6.74 -7.53
CA ASP A 50 -1.79 -7.39 -6.86
C ASP A 50 -0.52 -6.58 -7.05
N LEU A 51 -0.34 -5.95 -8.22
CA LEU A 51 0.75 -5.00 -8.47
C LEU A 51 0.65 -3.79 -7.52
N ILE A 52 -0.54 -3.18 -7.43
CA ILE A 52 -0.75 -1.98 -6.62
C ILE A 52 -0.61 -2.28 -5.13
N ARG A 53 -1.10 -3.43 -4.64
CA ARG A 53 -0.91 -3.83 -3.23
C ARG A 53 0.54 -4.10 -2.91
N THR A 54 1.27 -4.78 -3.80
CA THR A 54 2.70 -5.05 -3.64
C THR A 54 3.47 -3.74 -3.56
N TYR A 55 3.20 -2.81 -4.47
CA TYR A 55 3.85 -1.49 -4.49
C TYR A 55 3.52 -0.66 -3.25
N ALA A 56 2.25 -0.59 -2.85
CA ALA A 56 1.84 0.10 -1.62
C ALA A 56 2.51 -0.51 -0.38
N GLY A 57 2.67 -1.84 -0.34
CA GLY A 57 3.40 -2.52 0.73
C GLY A 57 4.89 -2.17 0.77
N GLN A 58 5.58 -2.14 -0.37
CA GLN A 58 6.98 -1.72 -0.44
C GLN A 58 7.16 -0.27 0.01
N LEU A 59 6.30 0.63 -0.46
CA LEU A 59 6.32 2.06 -0.11
C LEU A 59 6.09 2.25 1.40
N SER A 60 5.20 1.46 2.00
CA SER A 60 4.91 1.51 3.44
C SER A 60 6.03 0.95 4.31
N LEU A 61 6.89 0.09 3.75
CA LEU A 61 8.07 -0.43 4.42
C LEU A 61 9.32 0.46 4.22
N GLY A 62 9.19 1.57 3.48
CA GLY A 62 10.34 2.40 3.09
C GLY A 62 11.32 1.70 2.14
N LYS A 63 10.92 0.57 1.55
CA LYS A 63 11.71 -0.20 0.57
C LYS A 63 11.47 0.31 -0.85
N ASN A 64 11.45 1.63 -1.01
CA ASN A 64 11.25 2.26 -2.29
C ASN A 64 12.52 3.04 -2.64
N ASP A 65 13.42 2.41 -3.36
CA ASP A 65 14.67 3.02 -3.85
C ASP A 65 14.43 4.00 -5.02
N PHE A 66 13.24 4.62 -5.11
CA PHE A 66 12.94 5.58 -6.18
C PHE A 66 13.88 6.80 -6.13
N ASP A 67 14.30 7.22 -4.94
CA ASP A 67 15.30 8.28 -4.73
C ASP A 67 16.70 7.89 -5.25
N ALA A 68 17.02 6.60 -5.35
CA ALA A 68 18.28 6.12 -5.91
C ALA A 68 18.24 5.97 -7.45
N ILE A 69 17.05 6.01 -8.04
CA ILE A 69 16.82 5.84 -9.48
C ILE A 69 16.53 7.20 -10.15
N GLU A 70 16.24 8.27 -9.41
CA GLU A 70 16.25 9.64 -9.95
C GLU A 70 17.70 9.97 -10.37
N PRO A 71 18.02 9.90 -11.68
CA PRO A 71 19.36 10.20 -12.11
C PRO A 71 19.56 11.70 -11.93
N THR A 72 20.78 12.05 -11.56
CA THR A 72 21.48 13.32 -11.69
C THR A 72 21.16 14.08 -12.99
N PHE A 73 19.92 14.55 -13.16
CA PHE A 73 19.44 15.45 -14.22
C PHE A 73 18.58 16.55 -13.59
N ARG A 74 19.15 17.21 -12.57
CA ARG A 74 18.95 18.64 -12.39
C ARG A 74 20.10 19.35 -13.10
N THR A 75 19.91 19.68 -14.38
CA THR A 75 20.55 20.85 -15.00
C THR A 75 19.80 22.11 -14.59
#